data_AF-A0A939V1R3-F1
#
_entry.id   AF-A0A939V1R3-F1
#
_cell.length_a   1.000
_cell.length_b   1.000
_cell.length_c   1.000
_cell.angle_alpha   90.00
_cell.angle_beta   90.00
_cell.angle_gamma   90.00
#
_symmetry.space_group_name_H-M   'P 1'
#
loop_
_entity.id
_entity.type
_entity.pdbx_description
1 polymer ?
#
loop_
_entity_poly.entity_id
_entity_poly.type
_entity_poly.pdbx_seq_one_letter_code
_entity_poly.pdbx_strand_id
1 'polypeptide(L)'
;MEDKKETEIISADEIKELDYEKMTVEDALEYMSLEKGADIKEIDDRFWQMSKNYRGKDDPESKRMEDEIAAVYDIASGRRDARRREAEIREKKVKFFGKTFDEWKTVVHYGWFKAIVIVAGSAILISIIVSLIINNVMATNSVIFFGHIQLNDSFVKEALIEEGYEHPNVAFADVIVPNDEGLIEEAYANESLNALFFSDPDVIFSDKASYMYYSDIFKDIGPIYDKVMAGLSDKAKANIEPVYMSEKEAAEFENELYKRVGIEDEELADTTGLSDEPVMIGLEITDVTITKKLGVNILWKDQNVSMIIGQSAKSEHDDDAVRIMTAILNKAFE
;
A
#
# COMPACT_ATOMS: atom_id res chain seq x y z
N MET A 1 56.10 -60.17 -78.60
CA MET A 1 55.42 -59.35 -79.61
C MET A 1 53.95 -59.38 -79.24
N GLU A 2 53.30 -58.31 -78.80
CA GLU A 2 53.61 -56.88 -78.79
C GLU A 2 52.83 -56.22 -77.64
N ASP A 3 53.28 -55.03 -77.28
CA ASP A 3 53.07 -54.30 -76.03
C ASP A 3 51.63 -53.96 -75.63
N LYS A 4 51.41 -54.02 -74.32
CA LYS A 4 50.32 -53.37 -73.59
C LYS A 4 50.55 -51.85 -73.60
N LYS A 5 49.57 -51.07 -74.05
CA LYS A 5 49.42 -49.66 -73.68
C LYS A 5 48.38 -49.56 -72.57
N GLU A 6 48.87 -49.17 -71.40
CA GLU A 6 48.08 -48.69 -70.27
C GLU A 6 47.32 -47.43 -70.69
N THR A 7 46.01 -47.41 -70.44
CA THR A 7 45.22 -46.18 -70.48
C THR A 7 44.96 -45.80 -69.04
N GLU A 8 45.57 -44.69 -68.62
CA GLU A 8 45.47 -44.07 -67.30
C GLU A 8 44.01 -43.90 -66.87
N ILE A 9 43.70 -44.47 -65.72
CA ILE A 9 42.51 -44.14 -64.93
C ILE A 9 42.88 -42.86 -64.17
N ILE A 10 42.34 -41.72 -64.59
CA ILE A 10 42.47 -40.46 -63.86
C ILE A 10 41.74 -40.64 -62.52
N SER A 11 42.48 -40.48 -61.42
CA SER A 11 42.00 -40.68 -60.05
C SER A 11 41.06 -39.57 -59.58
N ALA A 12 40.16 -39.93 -58.67
CA ALA A 12 39.07 -39.11 -58.16
C ALA A 12 39.49 -38.07 -57.07
N ASP A 13 40.74 -37.60 -57.07
CA ASP A 13 41.32 -36.87 -55.93
C ASP A 13 41.73 -35.39 -56.20
N GLU A 14 41.12 -34.73 -57.20
CA GLU A 14 41.22 -33.25 -57.33
C GLU A 14 39.83 -32.60 -57.48
N ILE A 15 39.05 -32.61 -56.41
CA ILE A 15 37.92 -31.66 -56.27
C ILE A 15 38.44 -30.48 -55.46
N LYS A 16 38.73 -29.36 -56.12
CA LYS A 16 38.98 -28.07 -55.46
C LYS A 16 37.78 -27.77 -54.54
N GLU A 17 37.99 -27.67 -53.23
CA GLU A 17 37.01 -27.04 -52.34
C GLU A 17 36.76 -25.61 -52.84
N LEU A 18 35.52 -25.33 -53.27
CA LEU A 18 35.13 -24.00 -53.71
C LEU A 18 35.01 -23.08 -52.49
N ASP A 19 35.76 -21.98 -52.50
CA ASP A 19 35.66 -20.92 -51.50
C ASP A 19 34.50 -19.98 -51.87
N TYR A 20 33.30 -20.29 -51.37
CA TYR A 20 32.08 -19.51 -51.63
C TYR A 20 32.12 -18.08 -51.06
N GLU A 21 33.07 -17.77 -50.16
CA GLU A 21 33.21 -16.41 -49.62
C GLU A 21 33.84 -15.45 -50.61
N LYS A 22 34.70 -15.96 -51.52
CA LYS A 22 35.42 -15.18 -52.54
C LYS A 22 34.84 -15.29 -53.94
N MET A 23 33.89 -16.21 -54.15
CA MET A 23 33.21 -16.41 -55.43
C MET A 23 32.43 -15.15 -55.85
N THR A 24 32.66 -14.70 -57.09
CA THR A 24 31.92 -13.58 -57.70
C THR A 24 30.58 -14.05 -58.27
N VAL A 25 29.70 -13.10 -58.61
CA VAL A 25 28.41 -13.41 -59.26
C VAL A 25 28.66 -14.06 -60.61
N GLU A 26 29.67 -13.59 -61.35
CA GLU A 26 30.08 -14.13 -62.63
C GLU A 26 30.58 -15.57 -62.52
N ASP A 27 31.38 -15.88 -61.50
CA ASP A 27 31.85 -17.25 -61.23
C ASP A 27 30.69 -18.19 -60.88
N ALA A 28 29.70 -17.69 -60.12
CA ALA A 28 28.51 -18.44 -59.75
C ALA A 28 27.61 -18.73 -60.97
N LEU A 29 27.45 -17.75 -61.86
CA LEU A 29 26.72 -17.94 -63.13
C LEU A 29 27.44 -18.93 -64.05
N GLU A 30 28.77 -18.84 -64.16
CA GLU A 30 29.58 -19.77 -64.94
C GLU A 30 29.49 -21.20 -64.37
N TYR A 31 29.52 -21.35 -63.04
CA TYR A 31 29.32 -22.64 -62.37
C TYR A 31 27.95 -23.25 -62.70
N MET A 32 26.89 -22.42 -62.74
CA MET A 32 25.55 -22.85 -63.15
C MET A 32 25.42 -23.06 -64.67
N SER A 33 26.47 -22.80 -65.45
CA SER A 33 26.48 -22.81 -66.92
C SER A 33 25.50 -21.81 -67.53
N LEU A 34 25.37 -20.63 -66.92
CA LEU A 34 24.52 -19.53 -67.35
C LEU A 34 25.36 -18.38 -67.94
N GLU A 35 24.76 -17.61 -68.84
CA GLU A 35 25.41 -16.41 -69.38
C GLU A 35 25.48 -15.29 -68.32
N LYS A 36 26.46 -14.38 -68.45
CA LYS A 36 26.70 -13.28 -67.50
C LYS A 36 25.55 -12.27 -67.34
N GLY A 37 24.50 -12.40 -68.14
CA GLY A 37 23.29 -11.58 -68.08
C GLY A 37 22.01 -12.36 -67.81
N ALA A 38 22.12 -13.60 -67.31
CA ALA A 38 20.96 -14.45 -67.03
C ALA A 38 19.99 -13.76 -66.07
N ASP A 39 18.70 -13.84 -66.37
CA ASP A 39 17.68 -13.24 -65.52
C ASP A 39 17.42 -14.11 -64.27
N ILE A 40 16.71 -13.56 -63.28
CA ILE A 40 16.44 -14.27 -62.02
C ILE A 40 15.66 -15.58 -62.24
N LYS A 41 14.86 -15.64 -63.32
CA LYS A 41 14.03 -16.80 -63.64
C LYS A 41 14.89 -17.92 -64.24
N GLU A 42 15.86 -17.59 -65.08
CA GLU A 42 16.86 -18.54 -65.62
C GLU A 42 17.74 -19.10 -64.49
N ILE A 43 18.13 -18.26 -63.53
CA ILE A 43 18.86 -18.68 -62.33
C ILE A 43 18.00 -19.64 -61.47
N ASP A 44 16.73 -19.30 -61.22
CA ASP A 44 15.79 -20.16 -60.50
C ASP A 44 15.61 -21.51 -61.22
N ASP A 45 15.32 -21.49 -62.52
CA ASP A 45 15.10 -22.69 -63.33
C ASP A 45 16.33 -23.61 -63.34
N ARG A 46 17.54 -23.04 -63.40
CA ARG A 46 18.78 -23.79 -63.38
C ARG A 46 19.09 -24.36 -62.00
N PHE A 47 18.84 -23.62 -60.93
CA PHE A 47 18.92 -24.10 -59.56
C PHE A 47 18.01 -25.33 -59.35
N TRP A 48 16.77 -25.26 -59.83
CA TRP A 48 15.84 -26.38 -59.77
C TRP A 48 16.35 -27.62 -60.53
N GLN A 49 16.90 -27.43 -61.73
CA GLN A 49 17.48 -28.53 -62.52
C GLN A 49 18.66 -29.19 -61.81
N MET A 50 19.57 -28.41 -61.23
CA MET A 50 20.75 -28.92 -60.52
C MET A 50 20.33 -29.63 -59.23
N SER A 51 19.44 -29.01 -58.43
CA SER A 51 18.97 -29.55 -57.16
C SER A 51 18.17 -30.85 -57.32
N LYS A 52 17.42 -31.03 -58.42
CA LYS A 52 16.56 -32.20 -58.66
C LYS A 52 17.27 -33.55 -58.54
N ASN A 53 18.56 -33.62 -58.89
CA ASN A 53 19.31 -34.87 -58.87
C ASN A 53 19.79 -35.27 -57.47
N TYR A 54 19.82 -34.33 -56.54
CA TYR A 54 20.35 -34.52 -55.18
C TYR A 54 19.25 -34.46 -54.13
N ARG A 55 18.18 -33.70 -54.40
CA ARG A 55 17.03 -33.49 -53.51
C ARG A 55 16.45 -34.77 -52.97
N GLY A 56 16.58 -34.96 -51.65
CA GLY A 56 15.93 -36.04 -50.90
C GLY A 56 16.73 -37.35 -50.84
N LYS A 57 17.99 -37.32 -51.26
CA LYS A 57 18.95 -38.40 -50.99
C LYS A 57 19.69 -38.13 -49.70
N ASP A 58 19.88 -39.17 -48.88
CA ASP A 58 20.47 -39.05 -47.53
C ASP A 58 21.97 -39.39 -47.49
N ASP A 59 22.61 -39.57 -48.65
CA ASP A 59 24.05 -39.79 -48.72
C ASP A 59 24.85 -38.49 -48.48
N PRO A 60 26.03 -38.55 -47.82
CA PRO A 60 26.83 -37.37 -47.50
C PRO A 60 27.25 -36.53 -48.70
N GLU A 61 27.42 -37.17 -49.86
CA GLU A 61 27.82 -36.50 -51.11
C GLU A 61 26.67 -35.64 -51.65
N SER A 62 25.45 -36.18 -51.68
CA SER A 62 24.26 -35.44 -52.12
C SER A 62 23.94 -34.25 -51.23
N LYS A 63 24.10 -34.37 -49.90
CA LYS A 63 23.94 -33.24 -48.97
C LYS A 63 24.94 -32.13 -49.23
N ARG A 64 26.23 -32.49 -49.40
CA ARG A 64 27.27 -31.52 -49.73
C ARG A 64 26.96 -30.79 -51.03
N MET A 65 26.48 -31.52 -52.03
CA MET A 65 26.20 -30.95 -53.34
C MET A 65 24.92 -30.09 -53.33
N GLU A 66 23.92 -30.41 -52.50
CA GLU A 66 22.79 -29.51 -52.22
C GLU A 66 23.22 -28.19 -51.59
N ASP A 67 24.08 -28.25 -50.56
CA ASP A 67 24.61 -27.06 -49.88
C ASP A 67 25.43 -26.18 -50.84
N GLU A 68 26.23 -26.80 -51.72
CA GLU A 68 26.98 -26.14 -52.78
C GLU A 68 26.06 -25.44 -53.79
N ILE A 69 25.04 -26.14 -54.30
CA ILE A 69 24.06 -25.57 -55.23
C ILE A 69 23.29 -24.40 -54.59
N ALA A 70 22.95 -24.50 -53.30
CA ALA A 70 22.28 -23.43 -52.56
C ALA A 70 23.19 -22.20 -52.35
N ALA A 71 24.46 -22.42 -52.02
CA ALA A 71 25.44 -21.34 -51.87
C ALA A 71 25.67 -20.59 -53.19
N VAL A 72 25.86 -21.32 -54.28
CA VAL A 72 26.04 -20.73 -55.62
C VAL A 72 24.80 -19.94 -56.04
N TYR A 73 23.60 -20.45 -55.80
CA TYR A 73 22.35 -19.74 -56.10
C TYR A 73 22.20 -18.42 -55.33
N ASP A 74 22.54 -18.40 -54.04
CA ASP A 74 22.45 -17.20 -53.21
C ASP A 74 23.44 -16.10 -53.66
N ILE A 75 24.56 -16.50 -54.27
CA ILE A 75 25.54 -15.62 -54.90
C ILE A 75 25.03 -15.15 -56.27
N ALA A 76 24.61 -16.06 -57.15
CA ALA A 76 24.12 -15.76 -58.50
C ALA A 76 22.89 -14.82 -58.47
N SER A 77 21.99 -15.02 -57.51
CA SER A 77 20.80 -14.17 -57.31
C SER A 77 21.09 -12.80 -56.67
N GLY A 78 22.34 -12.53 -56.27
CA GLY A 78 22.76 -11.28 -55.61
C GLY A 78 22.23 -11.12 -54.17
N ARG A 79 21.56 -12.13 -53.61
CA ARG A 79 20.98 -12.10 -52.25
C ARG A 79 22.07 -12.04 -51.18
N ARG A 80 23.20 -12.73 -51.37
CA ARG A 80 24.37 -12.64 -50.49
C ARG A 80 24.83 -11.19 -50.31
N ASP A 81 24.99 -10.48 -51.42
CA ASP A 81 25.55 -9.13 -51.43
C ASP A 81 24.53 -8.11 -50.92
N ALA A 82 23.23 -8.31 -51.17
CA ALA A 82 22.17 -7.51 -50.57
C ALA A 82 22.19 -7.60 -49.03
N ARG A 83 22.28 -8.82 -48.47
CA ARG A 83 22.38 -9.02 -47.01
C ARG A 83 23.65 -8.41 -46.41
N ARG A 84 24.79 -8.52 -47.11
CA ARG A 84 26.04 -7.86 -46.68
C ARG A 84 25.92 -6.34 -46.67
N ARG A 85 25.32 -5.73 -47.72
CA ARG A 85 25.09 -4.28 -47.75
C ARG A 85 24.15 -3.81 -46.64
N GLU A 86 23.06 -4.55 -46.37
CA GLU A 86 22.15 -4.23 -45.27
C GLU A 86 22.84 -4.30 -43.90
N ALA A 87 23.68 -5.32 -43.68
CA ALA A 87 24.47 -5.46 -42.46
C ALA A 87 25.46 -4.30 -42.30
N GLU A 88 26.21 -3.94 -43.35
CA GLU A 88 27.12 -2.79 -43.32
C GLU A 88 26.41 -1.47 -43.06
N ILE A 89 25.23 -1.25 -43.67
CA ILE A 89 24.42 -0.06 -43.44
C ILE A 89 23.97 0.00 -41.98
N ARG A 90 23.61 -1.14 -41.38
CA ARG A 90 23.22 -1.23 -39.96
C ARG A 90 24.39 -1.00 -39.00
N GLU A 91 25.60 -1.39 -39.39
CA GLU A 91 26.82 -1.12 -38.62
C GLU A 91 27.28 0.33 -38.70
N LYS A 92 27.11 0.98 -39.87
CA LYS A 92 27.47 2.39 -40.09
C LYS A 92 26.48 3.40 -39.49
N LYS A 93 25.27 2.97 -39.10
CA LYS A 93 24.30 3.85 -38.41
C LYS A 93 24.74 4.14 -36.97
N VAL A 94 24.66 5.41 -36.56
CA VAL A 94 24.95 5.84 -35.19
C VAL A 94 23.98 5.18 -34.21
N LYS A 95 24.53 4.48 -33.22
CA LYS A 95 23.77 3.80 -32.17
C LYS A 95 23.89 4.60 -30.87
N PHE A 96 22.75 4.87 -30.23
CA PHE A 96 22.68 5.40 -28.88
C PHE A 96 22.17 4.30 -27.95
N PHE A 97 22.92 3.97 -26.90
CA PHE A 97 22.61 2.86 -25.99
C PHE A 97 22.29 1.53 -26.71
N GLY A 98 23.11 1.18 -27.71
CA GLY A 98 22.98 -0.08 -28.45
C GLY A 98 21.83 -0.14 -29.48
N LYS A 99 21.02 0.92 -29.59
CA LYS A 99 19.90 1.01 -30.55
C LYS A 99 20.12 2.17 -31.53
N THR A 100 19.67 2.00 -32.77
CA THR A 100 19.64 3.06 -33.79
C THR A 100 18.54 4.09 -33.49
N PHE A 101 18.64 5.27 -34.08
CA PHE A 101 17.65 6.35 -33.91
C PHE A 101 16.22 5.90 -34.27
N ASP A 102 16.06 5.12 -35.34
CA ASP A 102 14.77 4.59 -35.79
C ASP A 102 14.17 3.61 -34.75
N GLU A 103 15.01 2.80 -34.10
CA GLU A 103 14.60 1.91 -33.02
C GLU A 103 14.19 2.70 -31.76
N TRP A 104 14.88 3.80 -31.46
CA TRP A 104 14.52 4.71 -30.37
C TRP A 104 13.19 5.41 -30.61
N LYS A 105 12.90 5.82 -31.84
CA LYS A 105 11.60 6.40 -32.20
C LYS A 105 10.46 5.44 -31.89
N THR A 106 10.66 4.15 -32.17
CA THR A 106 9.70 3.09 -31.82
C THR A 106 9.59 2.91 -30.30
N VAL A 107 10.71 2.84 -29.59
CA VAL A 107 10.70 2.71 -28.11
C VAL A 107 9.97 3.88 -27.45
N VAL A 108 10.22 5.12 -27.89
CA VAL A 108 9.53 6.30 -27.37
C VAL A 108 8.06 6.27 -27.75
N HIS A 109 7.72 5.98 -29.01
CA HIS A 109 6.34 5.97 -29.50
C HIS A 109 5.45 4.92 -28.80
N TYR A 110 6.00 3.77 -28.42
CA TYR A 110 5.25 2.72 -27.70
C TYR A 110 5.45 2.73 -26.17
N GLY A 111 6.48 3.43 -25.67
CA GLY A 111 6.85 3.44 -24.26
C GLY A 111 6.41 4.68 -23.47
N TRP A 112 6.11 5.80 -24.14
CA TRP A 112 5.82 7.07 -23.45
C TRP A 112 4.59 7.00 -22.53
N PHE A 113 3.55 6.26 -22.90
CA PHE A 113 2.37 6.06 -22.06
C PHE A 113 2.70 5.30 -20.76
N LYS A 114 3.57 4.27 -20.84
CA LYS A 114 4.03 3.52 -19.65
C LYS A 114 4.82 4.42 -18.70
N ALA A 115 5.65 5.31 -19.24
CA ALA A 115 6.39 6.29 -18.43
C ALA A 115 5.44 7.25 -17.70
N ILE A 116 4.39 7.73 -18.36
CA ILE A 116 3.36 8.58 -17.73
C ILE A 116 2.62 7.83 -16.62
N VAL A 117 2.22 6.58 -16.86
CA VAL A 117 1.54 5.76 -15.83
C VAL A 117 2.43 5.55 -14.61
N ILE A 118 3.74 5.31 -14.80
CA ILE A 118 4.70 5.17 -13.69
C ILE A 118 4.81 6.48 -12.92
N VAL A 119 4.98 7.62 -13.60
CA VAL A 119 5.10 8.93 -12.95
C VAL A 119 3.82 9.30 -12.18
N ALA A 120 2.64 9.06 -12.78
CA ALA A 120 1.37 9.30 -12.12
C ALA A 120 1.16 8.38 -10.90
N GLY A 121 1.50 7.10 -11.03
CA GLY A 121 1.45 6.15 -9.92
C GLY A 121 2.40 6.52 -8.79
N SER A 122 3.62 6.95 -9.10
CA SER A 122 4.58 7.46 -8.13
C SER A 122 4.09 8.74 -7.45
N ALA A 123 3.49 9.68 -8.18
CA ALA A 123 2.93 10.90 -7.60
C ALA A 123 1.77 10.61 -6.63
N ILE A 124 0.92 9.64 -6.94
CA ILE A 124 -0.15 9.19 -6.04
C ILE A 124 0.43 8.53 -4.79
N LEU A 125 1.41 7.63 -4.94
CA LEU A 125 2.09 7.00 -3.80
C LEU A 125 2.78 8.03 -2.91
N ILE A 126 3.49 9.00 -3.50
CA ILE A 126 4.12 10.10 -2.76
C ILE A 126 3.06 10.94 -2.06
N SER A 127 1.94 11.26 -2.72
CA SER A 127 0.83 11.99 -2.10
C SER A 127 0.24 11.24 -0.91
N ILE A 128 0.07 9.92 -1.00
CA ILE A 128 -0.40 9.08 0.12
C ILE A 128 0.62 9.09 1.26
N ILE A 129 1.92 8.92 0.97
CA ILE A 129 2.98 8.95 1.98
C ILE A 129 3.06 10.33 2.64
N VAL A 130 2.98 11.40 1.87
CA VAL A 130 2.99 12.78 2.37
C VAL A 130 1.73 13.05 3.19
N SER A 131 0.56 12.60 2.76
CA SER A 131 -0.69 12.69 3.53
C SER A 131 -0.60 11.90 4.84
N LEU A 132 -0.02 10.70 4.82
CA LEU A 132 0.21 9.92 6.04
C LEU A 132 1.22 10.58 6.97
N ILE A 133 2.29 11.21 6.46
CA ILE A 133 3.31 11.85 7.29
C ILE A 133 2.86 13.23 7.79
N ILE A 134 2.15 14.01 6.97
CA ILE A 134 1.67 15.36 7.32
C ILE A 134 0.41 15.28 8.18
N ASN A 135 -0.53 14.37 7.87
CA ASN A 135 -1.70 14.16 8.73
C ASN A 135 -1.38 13.27 9.95
N ASN A 136 -0.32 12.45 9.92
CA ASN A 136 0.33 11.92 11.14
C ASN A 136 1.55 12.76 11.52
N VAL A 137 1.53 14.10 11.36
CA VAL A 137 2.23 14.91 12.34
C VAL A 137 1.53 14.55 13.64
N MET A 138 2.15 13.60 14.34
CA MET A 138 1.63 12.83 15.47
C MET A 138 0.72 13.74 16.25
N ALA A 139 -0.58 13.45 16.28
CA ALA A 139 -1.51 14.25 17.08
C ALA A 139 -0.87 14.38 18.46
N THR A 140 -0.49 15.61 18.82
CA THR A 140 0.31 15.85 20.02
C THR A 140 -0.49 15.59 21.29
N ASN A 141 -1.80 15.43 21.12
CA ASN A 141 -2.79 15.15 22.14
C ASN A 141 -3.98 14.43 21.51
N SER A 142 -4.61 13.56 22.29
CA SER A 142 -5.79 12.83 21.87
C SER A 142 -6.86 12.88 22.97
N VAL A 143 -8.07 13.27 22.58
CA VAL A 143 -9.26 13.33 23.44
C VAL A 143 -10.30 12.35 22.90
N ILE A 144 -10.74 11.43 23.74
CA ILE A 144 -11.76 10.43 23.37
C ILE A 144 -13.03 10.65 24.17
N PHE A 145 -14.17 10.62 23.49
CA PHE A 145 -15.49 10.59 24.10
C PHE A 145 -16.09 9.20 23.96
N PHE A 146 -16.75 8.71 25.00
CA PHE A 146 -17.49 7.46 24.92
C PHE A 146 -18.77 7.50 25.75
N GLY A 147 -19.69 6.60 25.45
CA GLY A 147 -21.03 6.55 26.03
C GLY A 147 -22.08 6.48 24.93
N HIS A 148 -23.36 6.55 25.28
CA HIS A 148 -24.43 6.57 24.27
C HIS A 148 -24.62 7.99 23.73
N ILE A 149 -23.73 8.39 22.81
CA ILE A 149 -23.55 9.79 22.41
C ILE A 149 -23.30 9.95 20.91
N GLN A 150 -23.64 11.15 20.41
CA GLN A 150 -23.09 11.69 19.16
C GLN A 150 -22.21 12.90 19.48
N LEU A 151 -21.11 13.05 18.75
CA LEU A 151 -20.17 14.15 18.95
C LEU A 151 -20.05 15.02 17.69
N ASN A 152 -20.22 16.33 17.86
CA ASN A 152 -19.65 17.34 16.99
C ASN A 152 -18.36 17.86 17.63
N ASP A 153 -17.22 17.41 17.11
CA ASP A 153 -15.90 17.65 17.68
C ASP A 153 -15.36 19.09 17.46
N SER A 154 -16.07 19.92 16.68
CA SER A 154 -15.59 21.25 16.29
C SER A 154 -15.28 22.13 17.50
N PHE A 155 -16.13 22.08 18.53
CA PHE A 155 -15.96 22.87 19.75
C PHE A 155 -14.66 22.50 20.48
N VAL A 156 -14.45 21.20 20.71
CA VAL A 156 -13.28 20.69 21.43
C VAL A 156 -12.00 20.97 20.64
N LYS A 157 -12.02 20.73 19.33
CA LYS A 157 -10.89 21.05 18.45
C LYS A 157 -10.55 22.53 18.48
N GLU A 158 -11.54 23.41 18.44
CA GLU A 158 -11.34 24.87 18.51
C GLU A 158 -10.73 25.28 19.87
N ALA A 159 -11.23 24.74 20.98
CA ALA A 159 -10.67 24.99 22.31
C ALA A 159 -9.19 24.59 22.40
N LEU A 160 -8.83 23.44 21.82
CA LEU A 160 -7.44 22.95 21.84
C LEU A 160 -6.53 23.73 20.89
N ILE A 161 -7.03 24.16 19.73
CA ILE A 161 -6.27 25.00 18.79
C ILE A 161 -5.98 26.38 19.40
N GLU A 162 -6.93 26.98 20.11
CA GLU A 162 -6.71 28.24 20.83
C GLU A 162 -5.67 28.11 21.96
N GLU A 163 -5.61 26.93 22.59
CA GLU A 163 -4.57 26.57 23.54
C GLU A 163 -3.23 26.24 22.84
N GLY A 164 -3.14 26.31 21.51
CA GLY A 164 -1.89 26.18 20.74
C GLY A 164 -1.55 24.75 20.32
N TYR A 165 -2.51 23.83 20.35
CA TYR A 165 -2.34 22.51 19.76
C TYR A 165 -2.63 22.54 18.25
N GLU A 166 -1.64 22.18 17.42
CA GLU A 166 -1.74 22.32 15.96
C GLU A 166 -2.69 21.31 15.32
N HIS A 167 -2.70 20.07 15.82
CA HIS A 167 -3.45 18.94 15.27
C HIS A 167 -4.11 18.09 16.36
N PRO A 168 -5.09 18.64 17.12
CA PRO A 168 -5.76 17.89 18.16
C PRO A 168 -6.56 16.73 17.56
N ASN A 169 -6.33 15.52 18.06
CA ASN A 169 -7.17 14.37 17.72
C ASN A 169 -8.35 14.31 18.69
N VAL A 170 -9.56 14.37 18.14
CA VAL A 170 -10.79 14.22 18.92
C VAL A 170 -11.60 13.13 18.24
N ALA A 171 -11.92 12.08 18.99
CA ALA A 171 -12.67 10.94 18.49
C ALA A 171 -13.76 10.54 19.49
N PHE A 172 -14.72 9.75 19.04
CA PHE A 172 -15.72 9.18 19.93
C PHE A 172 -16.09 7.75 19.54
N ALA A 173 -16.59 7.00 20.50
CA ALA A 173 -17.27 5.72 20.28
C ALA A 173 -18.64 5.73 20.97
N ASP A 174 -19.68 5.37 20.21
CA ASP A 174 -21.03 5.21 20.74
C ASP A 174 -21.14 3.82 21.39
N VAL A 175 -21.13 3.76 22.73
CA VAL A 175 -21.24 2.51 23.50
C VAL A 175 -22.47 2.57 24.39
N ILE A 176 -23.23 1.47 24.44
CA ILE A 176 -24.48 1.38 25.20
C ILE A 176 -24.27 0.40 26.34
N VAL A 177 -23.74 0.88 27.46
CA VAL A 177 -23.56 0.06 28.67
C VAL A 177 -23.89 0.91 29.90
N PRO A 178 -24.77 0.47 30.81
CA PRO A 178 -25.66 -0.69 30.68
C PRO A 178 -26.80 -0.43 29.68
N ASN A 179 -27.20 -1.45 28.91
CA ASN A 179 -28.32 -1.35 27.98
C ASN A 179 -29.68 -1.60 28.66
N ASP A 180 -29.95 -0.90 29.77
CA ASP A 180 -31.18 -1.03 30.54
C ASP A 180 -32.43 -0.54 29.76
N GLU A 181 -32.21 0.23 28.68
CA GLU A 181 -33.26 0.79 27.83
C GLU A 181 -33.69 -0.11 26.66
N GLY A 182 -32.98 -1.23 26.44
CA GLY A 182 -33.24 -2.17 25.34
C GLY A 182 -32.98 -1.56 23.96
N LEU A 183 -31.95 -0.72 23.85
CA LEU A 183 -31.54 -0.06 22.62
C LEU A 183 -30.77 -1.04 21.72
N ILE A 184 -30.73 -0.73 20.43
CA ILE A 184 -29.99 -1.55 19.46
C ILE A 184 -28.52 -1.18 19.58
N GLU A 185 -27.71 -2.11 20.10
CA GLU A 185 -26.25 -1.96 20.14
C GLU A 185 -25.64 -2.07 18.75
N GLU A 186 -24.66 -1.20 18.46
CA GLU A 186 -23.82 -1.37 17.29
C GLU A 186 -22.85 -2.53 17.53
N ALA A 187 -22.81 -3.47 16.58
CA ALA A 187 -22.04 -4.71 16.70
C ALA A 187 -20.52 -4.52 16.83
N TYR A 188 -20.00 -3.30 16.68
CA TYR A 188 -18.58 -2.96 16.75
C TYR A 188 -18.29 -1.80 17.70
N ALA A 189 -19.24 -1.44 18.57
CA ALA A 189 -19.11 -0.30 19.49
C ALA A 189 -17.88 -0.46 20.42
N ASN A 190 -17.78 -1.62 21.08
CA ASN A 190 -16.72 -1.91 22.03
C ASN A 190 -15.36 -2.07 21.32
N GLU A 191 -15.33 -2.69 20.13
CA GLU A 191 -14.13 -2.79 19.30
C GLU A 191 -13.65 -1.42 18.84
N SER A 192 -14.57 -0.50 18.52
CA SER A 192 -14.24 0.87 18.15
C SER A 192 -13.65 1.63 19.33
N LEU A 193 -14.25 1.51 20.52
CA LEU A 193 -13.71 2.10 21.74
C LEU A 193 -12.30 1.56 22.04
N ASN A 194 -12.11 0.24 21.96
CA ASN A 194 -10.80 -0.40 22.13
C ASN A 194 -9.78 0.09 21.10
N ALA A 195 -10.17 0.24 19.83
CA ALA A 195 -9.32 0.79 18.77
C ALA A 195 -8.88 2.23 19.08
N LEU A 196 -9.79 3.06 19.60
CA LEU A 196 -9.48 4.41 20.02
C LEU A 196 -8.50 4.42 21.21
N PHE A 197 -8.63 3.50 22.16
CA PHE A 197 -7.68 3.36 23.27
C PHE A 197 -6.27 2.87 22.87
N PHE A 198 -6.09 2.34 21.66
CA PHE A 198 -4.74 2.08 21.11
C PHE A 198 -4.04 3.35 20.62
N SER A 199 -4.74 4.49 20.56
CA SER A 199 -4.13 5.80 20.23
C SER A 199 -3.55 6.52 21.45
N ASP A 200 -3.55 5.88 22.63
CA ASP A 200 -3.06 6.42 23.90
C ASP A 200 -3.60 7.84 24.19
N PRO A 201 -4.93 8.01 24.38
CA PRO A 201 -5.52 9.31 24.69
C PRO A 201 -4.96 9.92 25.96
N ASP A 202 -4.89 11.25 26.00
CA ASP A 202 -4.53 11.98 27.22
C ASP A 202 -5.75 12.18 28.11
N VAL A 203 -6.87 12.59 27.50
CA VAL A 203 -8.10 12.91 28.21
C VAL A 203 -9.25 12.09 27.65
N ILE A 204 -10.09 11.60 28.55
CA ILE A 204 -11.29 10.84 28.21
C ILE A 204 -12.53 11.50 28.81
N PHE A 205 -13.60 11.43 28.04
CA PHE A 205 -14.94 11.84 28.43
C PHE A 205 -15.87 10.63 28.38
N SER A 206 -16.64 10.44 29.43
CA SER A 206 -17.70 9.44 29.49
C SER A 206 -19.02 10.08 29.83
N ASP A 207 -20.14 9.54 29.36
CA ASP A 207 -21.40 9.83 30.02
C ASP A 207 -21.47 9.12 31.39
N LYS A 208 -22.28 9.68 32.29
CA LYS A 208 -22.44 9.14 33.65
C LYS A 208 -23.08 7.75 33.72
N ALA A 209 -23.74 7.28 32.66
CA ALA A 209 -24.32 5.95 32.64
C ALA A 209 -23.25 4.87 32.38
N SER A 210 -22.24 5.20 31.57
CA SER A 210 -21.29 4.23 31.01
C SER A 210 -19.97 4.17 31.76
N TYR A 211 -19.56 5.23 32.45
CA TYR A 211 -18.21 5.33 33.02
C TYR A 211 -17.88 4.20 34.02
N MET A 212 -18.87 3.70 34.77
CA MET A 212 -18.63 2.69 35.81
C MET A 212 -18.11 1.38 35.20
N TYR A 213 -18.68 0.98 34.06
CA TYR A 213 -18.26 -0.22 33.32
C TYR A 213 -16.86 -0.09 32.71
N TYR A 214 -16.45 1.15 32.42
CA TYR A 214 -15.15 1.45 31.85
C TYR A 214 -14.32 2.27 32.84
N SER A 215 -14.30 1.88 34.11
CA SER A 215 -13.56 2.64 35.13
C SER A 215 -12.05 2.38 35.07
N ASP A 216 -11.65 1.20 34.56
CA ASP A 216 -10.27 0.74 34.41
C ASP A 216 -9.43 1.56 33.41
N ILE A 217 -10.08 2.20 32.44
CA ILE A 217 -9.44 3.11 31.47
C ILE A 217 -9.16 4.51 32.04
N PHE A 218 -9.66 4.83 33.23
CA PHE A 218 -9.37 6.08 33.92
C PHE A 218 -8.14 5.94 34.82
N LYS A 219 -7.29 6.97 34.82
CA LYS A 219 -6.17 7.11 35.75
C LYS A 219 -6.66 7.78 37.04
N ASP A 220 -6.02 7.47 38.17
CA ASP A 220 -6.17 8.28 39.37
C ASP A 220 -5.64 9.71 39.10
N ILE A 221 -6.56 10.67 39.02
CA ILE A 221 -6.27 12.09 38.82
C ILE A 221 -6.02 12.84 40.15
N GLY A 222 -6.12 12.18 41.30
CA GLY A 222 -5.81 12.75 42.61
C GLY A 222 -4.47 13.52 42.65
N PRO A 223 -3.37 12.98 42.09
CA PRO A 223 -2.08 13.68 42.03
C PRO A 223 -2.06 14.98 41.20
N ILE A 224 -2.96 15.13 40.22
CA ILE A 224 -3.03 16.30 39.34
C ILE A 224 -4.24 17.21 39.62
N TYR A 225 -5.16 16.80 40.49
CA TYR A 225 -6.41 17.49 40.79
C TYR A 225 -6.20 18.96 41.17
N ASP A 226 -5.27 19.25 42.08
CA ASP A 226 -4.98 20.62 42.50
C ASP A 226 -4.51 21.52 41.34
N LYS A 227 -3.76 20.94 40.37
CA LYS A 227 -3.34 21.67 39.16
C LYS A 227 -4.54 21.94 38.25
N VAL A 228 -5.42 20.95 38.05
CA VAL A 228 -6.66 21.11 37.27
C VAL A 228 -7.50 22.23 37.89
N MET A 229 -7.79 22.14 39.19
CA MET A 229 -8.57 23.14 39.90
C MET A 229 -7.90 24.52 39.85
N ALA A 230 -6.57 24.62 39.95
CA ALA A 230 -5.89 25.91 39.83
C ALA A 230 -6.09 26.56 38.45
N GLY A 231 -6.15 25.76 37.38
CA GLY A 231 -6.34 26.25 36.01
C GLY A 231 -7.80 26.58 35.63
N LEU A 232 -8.78 26.17 36.43
CA LEU A 232 -10.19 26.41 36.14
C LEU A 232 -10.68 27.80 36.59
N SER A 233 -11.58 28.38 35.78
CA SER A 233 -12.36 29.56 36.10
C SER A 233 -13.32 29.30 37.27
N ASP A 234 -13.73 30.36 37.97
CA ASP A 234 -14.67 30.23 39.10
C ASP A 234 -16.01 29.63 38.68
N LYS A 235 -16.46 29.91 37.45
CA LYS A 235 -17.70 29.36 36.88
C LYS A 235 -17.56 27.87 36.59
N ALA A 236 -16.43 27.43 36.04
CA ALA A 236 -16.16 26.00 35.84
C ALA A 236 -16.08 25.26 37.19
N LYS A 237 -15.31 25.79 38.15
CA LYS A 237 -15.16 25.22 39.51
C LYS A 237 -16.49 24.99 40.22
N ALA A 238 -17.44 25.90 40.06
CA ALA A 238 -18.75 25.81 40.71
C ALA A 238 -19.66 24.71 40.12
N ASN A 239 -19.32 24.15 38.97
CA ASN A 239 -20.15 23.20 38.22
C ASN A 239 -19.40 21.90 37.89
N ILE A 240 -18.36 21.59 38.65
CA ILE A 240 -17.67 20.31 38.58
C ILE A 240 -17.60 19.64 39.95
N GLU A 241 -17.73 18.32 39.98
CA GLU A 241 -17.63 17.52 41.20
C GLU A 241 -16.66 16.36 41.00
N PRO A 242 -15.81 16.03 41.99
CA PRO A 242 -14.90 14.89 41.87
C PRO A 242 -15.66 13.56 41.87
N VAL A 243 -15.27 12.67 40.98
CA VAL A 243 -15.80 11.31 40.85
C VAL A 243 -14.77 10.32 41.39
N TYR A 244 -15.24 9.43 42.26
CA TYR A 244 -14.43 8.41 42.91
C TYR A 244 -14.93 7.02 42.55
N MET A 245 -14.00 6.07 42.48
CA MET A 245 -14.29 4.66 42.22
C MET A 245 -13.24 3.81 42.91
N SER A 246 -13.63 2.68 43.52
CA SER A 246 -12.69 1.65 43.97
C SER A 246 -12.63 0.48 42.99
N GLU A 247 -11.54 -0.29 43.00
CA GLU A 247 -11.42 -1.51 42.18
C GLU A 247 -12.54 -2.50 42.49
N LYS A 248 -12.90 -2.61 43.77
CA LYS A 248 -13.97 -3.47 44.23
C LYS A 248 -15.34 -3.00 43.72
N GLU A 249 -15.63 -1.71 43.79
CA GLU A 249 -16.90 -1.14 43.31
C GLU A 249 -17.09 -1.37 41.80
N ALA A 250 -16.03 -1.15 41.02
CA ALA A 250 -16.02 -1.43 39.58
C ALA A 250 -16.33 -2.90 39.26
N ALA A 251 -15.63 -3.83 39.91
CA ALA A 251 -15.83 -5.26 39.69
C ALA A 251 -17.22 -5.75 40.17
N GLU A 252 -17.73 -5.20 41.27
CA GLU A 252 -19.09 -5.49 41.73
C GLU A 252 -20.14 -4.97 40.74
N PHE A 253 -19.94 -3.80 40.16
CA PHE A 253 -20.81 -3.25 39.12
C PHE A 253 -20.82 -4.13 37.86
N GLU A 254 -19.65 -4.52 37.35
CA GLU A 254 -19.53 -5.44 36.20
C GLU A 254 -20.21 -6.78 36.48
N ASN A 255 -19.96 -7.37 37.65
CA ASN A 255 -20.58 -8.63 38.06
C ASN A 255 -22.11 -8.53 38.08
N GLU A 256 -22.67 -7.41 38.56
CA GLU A 256 -24.11 -7.17 38.52
C GLU A 256 -24.65 -7.09 37.09
N LEU A 257 -23.91 -6.48 36.15
CA LEU A 257 -24.29 -6.47 34.74
C LEU A 257 -24.23 -7.87 34.10
N TYR A 258 -23.19 -8.64 34.40
CA TYR A 258 -23.04 -10.01 33.90
C TYR A 258 -24.16 -10.93 34.41
N LYS A 259 -24.55 -10.81 35.67
CA LYS A 259 -25.72 -11.54 36.21
C LYS A 259 -27.02 -11.19 35.47
N ARG A 260 -27.21 -9.93 35.07
CA ARG A 260 -28.42 -9.51 34.31
C ARG A 260 -28.52 -10.17 32.95
N VAL A 261 -27.39 -10.43 32.29
CA VAL A 261 -27.34 -11.12 30.99
C VAL A 261 -27.22 -12.64 31.11
N GLY A 262 -27.26 -13.18 32.34
CA GLY A 262 -27.35 -14.61 32.63
C GLY A 262 -26.00 -15.34 32.69
N ILE A 263 -24.90 -14.62 32.92
CA ILE A 263 -23.59 -15.21 33.21
C ILE A 263 -23.64 -15.91 34.57
N GLU A 264 -23.05 -17.11 34.65
CA GLU A 264 -23.02 -17.92 35.87
C GLU A 264 -22.03 -17.36 36.90
N ASP A 265 -22.30 -17.58 38.19
CA ASP A 265 -21.47 -17.05 39.29
C ASP A 265 -19.99 -17.50 39.21
N GLU A 266 -19.71 -18.65 38.58
CA GLU A 266 -18.35 -19.18 38.41
C GLU A 266 -17.51 -18.39 37.40
N GLU A 267 -18.14 -17.60 36.53
CA GLU A 267 -17.50 -16.75 35.51
C GLU A 267 -17.34 -15.29 35.98
N LEU A 268 -17.89 -14.94 37.15
CA LEU A 268 -17.80 -13.60 37.73
C LEU A 268 -16.42 -13.34 38.35
N ALA A 269 -16.02 -12.07 38.39
CA ALA A 269 -14.77 -11.67 39.03
C ALA A 269 -14.83 -11.89 40.56
N ASP A 270 -13.79 -12.50 41.14
CA ASP A 270 -13.64 -12.59 42.60
C ASP A 270 -13.22 -11.23 43.19
N THR A 271 -14.11 -10.62 43.94
CA THR A 271 -13.90 -9.29 44.53
C THR A 271 -13.24 -9.35 45.91
N THR A 272 -13.02 -10.54 46.48
CA THR A 272 -12.54 -10.73 47.87
C THR A 272 -11.15 -10.15 48.13
N GLY A 273 -10.33 -9.97 47.07
CA GLY A 273 -8.98 -9.43 47.15
C GLY A 273 -8.80 -8.02 46.58
N LEU A 274 -9.85 -7.40 46.05
CA LEU A 274 -9.78 -6.08 45.40
C LEU A 274 -9.77 -4.95 46.42
N SER A 275 -9.12 -3.84 46.08
CA SER A 275 -9.08 -2.66 46.93
C SER A 275 -10.47 -2.01 47.06
N ASP A 276 -10.86 -1.69 48.29
CA ASP A 276 -12.06 -0.89 48.60
C ASP A 276 -11.71 0.60 48.82
N GLU A 277 -10.44 0.97 48.64
CA GLU A 277 -9.99 2.37 48.74
C GLU A 277 -10.34 3.11 47.44
N PRO A 278 -11.22 4.13 47.49
CA PRO A 278 -11.62 4.86 46.30
C PRO A 278 -10.51 5.81 45.84
N VAL A 279 -10.25 5.81 44.53
CA VAL A 279 -9.37 6.78 43.86
C VAL A 279 -10.20 7.78 43.06
N MET A 280 -9.67 8.98 42.81
CA MET A 280 -10.38 9.99 42.03
C MET A 280 -10.14 9.72 40.56
N ILE A 281 -11.16 9.25 39.84
CA ILE A 281 -11.02 8.86 38.43
C ILE A 281 -11.36 10.00 37.46
N GLY A 282 -12.06 11.03 37.92
CA GLY A 282 -12.50 12.12 37.05
C GLY A 282 -13.25 13.23 37.75
N LEU A 283 -13.81 14.13 36.95
CA LEU A 283 -14.63 15.26 37.34
C LEU A 283 -15.95 15.19 36.58
N GLU A 284 -17.07 15.17 37.29
CA GLU A 284 -18.41 15.26 36.72
C GLU A 284 -18.74 16.72 36.39
N ILE A 285 -19.21 16.97 35.16
CA ILE A 285 -19.78 18.25 34.73
C ILE A 285 -21.26 18.24 35.12
N THR A 286 -21.60 18.93 36.22
CA THR A 286 -22.94 18.84 36.83
C THR A 286 -24.00 19.63 36.07
N ASP A 287 -23.60 20.64 35.30
CA ASP A 287 -24.50 21.39 34.42
C ASP A 287 -24.66 20.68 33.07
N VAL A 288 -25.76 19.94 32.90
CA VAL A 288 -26.11 19.21 31.68
C VAL A 288 -26.24 20.10 30.43
N THR A 289 -26.42 21.42 30.59
CA THR A 289 -26.47 22.33 29.45
C THR A 289 -25.10 22.51 28.80
N ILE A 290 -24.03 22.28 29.58
CA ILE A 290 -22.64 22.35 29.13
C ILE A 290 -22.29 21.16 28.26
N THR A 291 -22.84 19.97 28.53
CA THR A 291 -22.71 18.79 27.66
C THR A 291 -23.04 19.13 26.20
N LYS A 292 -24.13 19.87 25.97
CA LYS A 292 -24.52 20.31 24.62
C LYS A 292 -23.54 21.32 24.01
N LYS A 293 -22.96 22.22 24.82
CA LYS A 293 -21.94 23.16 24.35
C LYS A 293 -20.66 22.46 23.92
N LEU A 294 -20.29 21.36 24.58
CA LEU A 294 -19.15 20.52 24.19
C LEU A 294 -19.36 19.84 22.82
N GLY A 295 -20.55 19.97 22.22
CA GLY A 295 -20.92 19.28 20.98
C GLY A 295 -21.41 17.85 21.22
N VAL A 296 -21.65 17.47 22.48
CA VAL A 296 -22.15 16.14 22.84
C VAL A 296 -23.68 16.13 22.81
N ASN A 297 -24.24 15.20 22.05
CA ASN A 297 -25.65 14.90 22.03
C ASN A 297 -25.89 13.54 22.70
N ILE A 298 -26.49 13.57 23.89
CA ILE A 298 -26.84 12.37 24.65
C ILE A 298 -28.00 11.64 23.96
N LEU A 299 -27.83 10.34 23.70
CA LEU A 299 -28.81 9.51 23.01
C LEU A 299 -29.66 8.64 23.95
N TRP A 300 -29.32 8.56 25.23
CA TRP A 300 -30.18 7.97 26.27
C TRP A 300 -31.58 8.61 26.28
N LYS A 301 -32.63 7.85 26.66
CA LYS A 301 -33.98 8.41 26.78
C LYS A 301 -34.03 9.55 27.79
N ASP A 302 -33.31 9.41 28.90
CA ASP A 302 -33.05 10.55 29.78
C ASP A 302 -31.91 11.39 29.19
N GLN A 303 -32.27 12.48 28.53
CA GLN A 303 -31.29 13.37 27.91
C GLN A 303 -30.51 14.25 28.92
N ASN A 304 -30.71 14.05 30.23
CA ASN A 304 -30.01 14.79 31.29
C ASN A 304 -28.84 14.00 31.90
N VAL A 305 -28.20 13.14 31.12
CA VAL A 305 -26.96 12.48 31.57
C VAL A 305 -25.82 13.50 31.54
N SER A 306 -25.14 13.66 32.68
CA SER A 306 -23.93 14.45 32.82
C SER A 306 -22.72 13.75 32.20
N MET A 307 -21.64 14.49 31.99
CA MET A 307 -20.38 13.97 31.47
C MET A 307 -19.33 13.93 32.57
N ILE A 308 -18.46 12.93 32.51
CA ILE A 308 -17.30 12.78 33.38
C ILE A 308 -16.05 12.94 32.52
N ILE A 309 -15.16 13.84 32.92
CA ILE A 309 -13.86 14.06 32.29
C ILE A 309 -12.76 13.51 33.20
N GLY A 310 -11.80 12.78 32.63
CA GLY A 310 -10.65 12.26 33.37
C GLY A 310 -9.43 12.07 32.47
N GLN A 311 -8.32 11.64 33.07
CA GLN A 311 -7.11 11.27 32.33
C GLN A 311 -7.16 9.77 32.00
N SER A 312 -6.68 9.39 30.82
CA SER A 312 -6.58 7.97 30.49
C SER A 312 -5.52 7.27 31.34
N ALA A 313 -5.81 6.04 31.76
CA ALA A 313 -4.86 5.14 32.45
C ALA A 313 -3.56 4.91 31.65
N LYS A 314 -3.60 5.06 30.31
CA LYS A 314 -2.42 4.92 29.45
C LYS A 314 -1.60 6.20 29.28
N SER A 315 -2.12 7.36 29.66
CA SER A 315 -1.40 8.62 29.47
C SER A 315 -0.35 8.83 30.56
N GLU A 316 0.88 9.09 30.11
CA GLU A 316 1.99 9.55 30.96
C GLU A 316 2.11 11.08 30.98
N HIS A 317 1.28 11.81 30.22
CA HIS A 317 1.39 13.25 30.01
C HIS A 317 0.49 14.06 30.95
N ASP A 318 0.80 14.02 32.25
CA ASP A 318 0.00 14.67 33.29
C ASP A 318 -0.21 16.18 33.06
N ASP A 319 0.84 16.89 32.63
CA ASP A 319 0.73 18.35 32.40
C ASP A 319 -0.11 18.67 31.15
N ASP A 320 -0.06 17.84 30.10
CA ASP A 320 -0.94 17.98 28.93
C ASP A 320 -2.39 17.66 29.29
N ALA A 321 -2.64 16.59 30.06
CA ALA A 321 -3.98 16.27 30.53
C ALA A 321 -4.59 17.43 31.34
N VAL A 322 -3.84 18.03 32.27
CA VAL A 322 -4.27 19.24 33.02
C VAL A 322 -4.63 20.37 32.06
N ARG A 323 -3.76 20.64 31.07
CA ARG A 323 -3.94 21.74 30.13
C ARG A 323 -5.16 21.53 29.22
N ILE A 324 -5.34 20.32 28.71
CA ILE A 324 -6.49 19.92 27.87
C ILE A 324 -7.80 20.03 28.67
N MET A 325 -7.85 19.44 29.87
CA MET A 325 -9.04 19.48 30.73
C MET A 325 -9.43 20.93 31.06
N THR A 326 -8.46 21.75 31.45
CA THR A 326 -8.72 23.15 31.82
C THR A 326 -9.14 24.00 30.62
N ALA A 327 -8.53 23.83 29.45
CA ALA A 327 -8.90 24.54 28.23
C ALA A 327 -10.34 24.23 27.81
N ILE A 328 -10.70 22.95 27.74
CA ILE A 328 -12.04 22.51 27.32
C ILE A 328 -13.09 23.00 28.31
N LEU A 329 -12.88 22.79 29.61
CA LEU A 329 -13.85 23.16 30.65
C LEU A 329 -14.02 24.68 30.72
N ASN A 330 -12.94 25.46 30.74
CA ASN A 330 -13.04 26.91 30.80
C ASN A 330 -13.83 27.46 29.60
N LYS A 331 -13.50 27.04 28.38
CA LYS A 331 -14.21 27.51 27.19
C LYS A 331 -15.68 27.08 27.18
N ALA A 332 -16.01 25.91 27.72
CA ALA A 332 -17.40 25.46 27.79
C ALA A 332 -18.23 26.30 28.80
N PHE A 333 -17.57 26.75 29.88
CA PHE A 333 -18.15 27.55 30.94
C PHE A 333 -18.07 29.06 30.73
N GLU A 334 -17.43 29.57 29.68
CA GLU A 334 -17.63 30.96 29.22
C GLU A 334 -19.12 31.20 28.87
#